data_AF-A0A653E348-F1
#
_entry.id   AF-A0A653E348-F1
#
_cell.length_a   1.000
_cell.length_b   1.000
_cell.length_c   1.000
_cell.angle_alpha   90.00
_cell.angle_beta   90.00
_cell.angle_gamma   90.00
#
_symmetry.space_group_name_H-M   'P 1'
#
loop_
_entity.id
_entity.type
_entity.pdbx_description
1 polymer ?
#
loop_
_entity_poly.entity_id
_entity_poly.type
_entity_poly.pdbx_seq_one_letter_code
_entity_poly.pdbx_strand_id
1 'polypeptide(L)' 'MSRQDAQFKLRLPASLRNQLEQAAKAARRSLNAELLFRLEASFEQSGTSLNPRSGQHE' A
#
# COMPACT_ATOMS: atom_id res chain seq x y z
N MET A 1 6.56 -20.99 -1.75
CA MET A 1 7.44 -20.91 -0.57
C MET A 1 7.47 -19.46 -0.10
N SER A 2 6.91 -19.22 1.09
CA SER A 2 7.13 -18.06 1.98
C SER A 2 6.83 -16.65 1.45
N ARG A 3 5.57 -16.34 1.14
CA ARG A 3 5.13 -14.93 1.20
C ARG A 3 4.88 -14.59 2.66
N GLN A 4 5.85 -13.90 3.28
CA GLN A 4 5.78 -13.31 4.61
C GLN A 4 4.79 -12.14 4.63
N ASP A 5 3.56 -12.36 4.15
CA ASP A 5 2.50 -11.36 4.18
C ASP A 5 2.12 -11.22 5.66
N ALA A 6 2.73 -10.27 6.34
CA ALA A 6 2.28 -9.85 7.66
C ALA A 6 0.79 -9.52 7.53
N GLN A 7 -0.07 -10.40 8.04
CA GLN A 7 -1.51 -10.17 8.08
C GLN A 7 -1.77 -9.03 9.06
N PHE A 8 -1.67 -7.80 8.55
CA PHE A 8 -2.11 -6.63 9.27
C PHE A 8 -3.62 -6.78 9.47
N LYS A 9 -4.03 -7.01 10.73
CA LYS A 9 -5.43 -6.90 11.14
C LYS A 9 -5.82 -5.42 11.17
N LEU A 10 -5.83 -4.80 10.00
CA LEU A 10 -6.26 -3.43 9.84
C LEU A 10 -7.77 -3.40 10.09
N ARG A 11 -8.21 -2.67 11.12
CA ARG A 11 -9.64 -2.46 11.36
C ARG A 11 -10.15 -1.46 10.33
N LEU A 12 -10.39 -1.97 9.12
CA LEU A 12 -11.01 -1.21 8.04
C LEU A 12 -12.52 -1.12 8.29
N PRO A 13 -13.12 0.09 8.20
CA PRO A 13 -14.57 0.19 8.20
C PRO A 13 -15.15 -0.59 7.00
N ALA A 14 -16.31 -1.23 7.20
CA ALA A 14 -16.89 -2.15 6.21
C ALA A 14 -17.10 -1.50 4.82
N SER A 15 -17.41 -0.21 4.79
CA SER A 15 -17.56 0.57 3.55
C SER A 15 -16.25 0.69 2.76
N LEU A 16 -15.11 0.82 3.45
CA LEU A 16 -13.78 0.93 2.84
C LEU A 16 -13.32 -0.43 2.31
N ARG A 17 -13.58 -1.50 3.08
CA ARG A 17 -13.26 -2.87 2.66
C ARG A 17 -14.03 -3.28 1.41
N ASN A 18 -15.33 -2.98 1.34
CA ASN A 18 -16.14 -3.24 0.14
C ASN A 18 -15.60 -2.51 -1.10
N GLN A 19 -15.22 -1.23 -0.97
CA GLN A 19 -14.63 -0.48 -2.08
C GLN A 19 -13.30 -1.09 -2.55
N LEU A 20 -12.45 -1.53 -1.62
CA LEU A 20 -11.20 -2.24 -1.92
C LEU A 20 -11.45 -3.61 -2.56
N GLU A 21 -12.45 -4.37 -2.11
CA GLU A 21 -12.83 -5.65 -2.71
C GLU A 21 -13.32 -5.48 -4.15
N GLN A 22 -14.14 -4.45 -4.41
CA GLN A 22 -14.59 -4.13 -5.77
C GLN A 22 -13.43 -3.69 -6.67
N ALA A 23 -12.55 -2.82 -6.18
CA ALA A 23 -11.38 -2.36 -6.93
C ALA A 23 -10.41 -3.52 -7.22
N ALA A 24 -10.11 -4.36 -6.22
CA ALA A 24 -9.28 -5.55 -6.36
C ALA A 24 -9.86 -6.55 -7.38
N LYS A 25 -11.19 -6.76 -7.35
CA LYS A 25 -11.88 -7.62 -8.34
C LYS A 25 -11.78 -7.05 -9.76
N ALA A 26 -11.95 -5.74 -9.92
CA ALA A 26 -11.76 -5.07 -11.22
C ALA A 26 -10.31 -5.16 -11.72
N ALA A 27 -9.33 -5.01 -10.81
CA ALA A 27 -7.91 -5.13 -11.10
C ALA A 27 -7.40 -6.58 -11.23
N ARG A 28 -8.27 -7.59 -11.01
CA ARG A 28 -7.91 -9.02 -10.90
C ARG A 28 -6.75 -9.29 -9.93
N ARG A 29 -6.67 -8.52 -8.84
CA ARG A 29 -5.66 -8.62 -7.80
C ARG A 29 -6.30 -9.08 -6.48
N SER A 30 -5.50 -9.62 -5.58
CA SER A 30 -5.93 -9.86 -4.20
C SER A 30 -6.16 -8.53 -3.48
N LEU A 31 -7.03 -8.52 -2.47
CA LEU A 31 -7.30 -7.31 -1.68
C LEU A 31 -6.01 -6.69 -1.12
N ASN A 32 -5.09 -7.50 -0.59
CA ASN A 32 -3.78 -7.02 -0.11
C ASN A 32 -2.93 -6.39 -1.22
N ALA A 33 -2.95 -6.95 -2.44
CA ALA A 33 -2.17 -6.42 -3.56
C ALA A 33 -2.72 -5.08 -4.05
N GLU A 34 -4.04 -4.88 -4.01
CA GLU A 34 -4.65 -3.59 -4.32
C GLU A 34 -4.38 -2.55 -3.21
N LEU A 35 -4.40 -2.99 -1.95
CA LEU A 35 -4.06 -2.14 -0.81
C LEU A 35 -2.61 -1.67 -0.89
N LEU A 36 -1.67 -2.59 -1.15
CA LEU A 36 -0.26 -2.28 -1.37
C LEU A 36 -0.09 -1.32 -2.54
N PHE A 37 -0.68 -1.63 -3.69
CA PHE A 37 -0.57 -0.78 -4.87
C PHE A 37 -1.06 0.65 -4.63
N ARG A 38 -2.20 0.83 -3.95
CA ARG A 38 -2.72 2.16 -3.61
C ARG A 38 -1.88 2.87 -2.56
N LEU A 39 -1.36 2.14 -1.57
CA LEU A 39 -0.46 2.72 -0.56
C LEU A 39 0.83 3.19 -1.23
N GLU A 40 1.51 2.32 -1.98
CA GLU A 40 2.72 2.65 -2.74
C GLU A 40 2.48 3.84 -3.66
N ALA A 41 1.41 3.81 -4.48
CA ALA A 41 1.05 4.92 -5.35
C ALA A 41 0.75 6.21 -4.57
N SER A 42 0.09 6.13 -3.41
CA SER A 42 -0.19 7.29 -2.58
C SER A 42 1.08 7.88 -1.98
N PHE A 43 2.06 7.07 -1.56
CA PHE A 43 3.35 7.54 -1.05
C PHE A 43 4.24 8.13 -2.16
N GLU A 44 4.24 7.52 -3.35
CA GLU A 44 4.92 8.02 -4.55
C GLU A 44 4.32 9.35 -5.02
N GLN A 45 2.98 9.45 -5.09
CA GLN A 45 2.27 10.67 -5.49
C GLN A 45 2.32 11.78 -4.44
N SER A 46 2.39 11.42 -3.16
CA SER A 46 2.53 12.41 -2.09
C SER A 46 3.91 13.07 -2.08
N GLY A 47 4.80 12.70 -3.03
CA GLY A 47 6.05 13.39 -3.29
C GLY A 47 6.76 13.72 -1.99
N THR A 48 6.78 12.75 -1.08
CA THR A 48 7.25 12.98 0.27
C THR A 48 8.75 13.19 0.14
N SER A 49 9.10 14.46 -0.05
CA SER A 49 10.39 15.08 0.20
C SER A 49 10.69 14.98 1.70
N LEU A 50 10.62 13.77 2.26
CA LEU A 50 11.27 13.43 3.51
C LEU A 50 12.55 12.68 3.15
N ASN A 51 13.47 13.41 2.51
CA ASN A 51 14.88 13.11 2.68
C ASN A 51 15.59 14.30 3.36
N PRO A 52 15.35 14.55 4.67
CA PRO A 52 16.32 15.29 5.45
C PRO A 52 17.50 14.36 5.76
N ARG A 53 18.66 14.73 5.19
CA ARG A 53 20.03 14.63 5.75
C ARG A 53 21.02 13.57 5.20
N SER A 54 22.02 14.14 4.51
CA SER A 54 23.46 14.13 4.85
C SER A 54 24.35 12.95 4.43
N GLY A 55 25.35 13.29 3.61
CA GLY A 55 26.77 13.03 3.92
C GLY A 55 27.48 11.92 3.17
N GLN A 56 27.92 12.18 1.93
CA GLN A 56 29.07 11.49 1.28
C GLN A 56 29.77 12.59 0.45
N HIS A 57 30.80 13.27 0.94
CA HIS A 57 32.21 12.86 0.95
C HIS A 57 32.67 12.34 -0.42
N GLU A 58 33.14 13.24 -1.28
CA GLU A 58 34.48 13.22 -1.91
C GLU A 58 34.76 14.55 -2.63
#